data_AF-A0A318I4N5-F1
#
_entry.id   AF-A0A318I4N5-F1
#
_cell.length_a   1.000
_cell.length_b   1.000
_cell.length_c   1.000
_cell.angle_alpha   90.00
_cell.angle_beta   90.00
_cell.angle_gamma   90.00
#
_symmetry.space_group_name_H-M   'P 1'
#
loop_
_entity.id
_entity.type
_entity.pdbx_description
1 polymer ?
#
loop_
_entity_poly.entity_id
_entity_poly.type
_entity_poly.pdbx_seq_one_letter_code
_entity_poly.pdbx_strand_id
1 'polypeptide(L)' 'MKTLSVRQPWASLLVSGLKDIENRTWAPNFKGGILIHASSAKVPKRFAEMNVFEVNNHNKGNE' A
#
# COMPACT_ATOMS: atom_id res chain seq x y z
N MET A 1 17.86 -9.15 -9.78
CA MET A 1 17.77 -8.15 -8.68
C MET A 1 16.70 -8.62 -7.70
N LYS A 2 16.80 -8.34 -6.39
CA LYS A 2 15.74 -8.71 -5.43
C LYS A 2 14.53 -7.80 -5.63
N THR A 3 13.33 -8.36 -5.55
CA THR A 3 12.08 -7.66 -5.87
C THR A 3 11.03 -7.96 -4.82
N LEU A 4 10.24 -6.94 -4.47
CA LEU A 4 9.09 -7.06 -3.59
C LEU A 4 7.81 -6.81 -4.38
N SER A 5 6.92 -7.80 -4.40
CA SER A 5 5.58 -7.64 -5.00
C SER A 5 4.66 -6.93 -4.01
N VAL A 6 4.12 -5.78 -4.42
CA VAL A 6 3.20 -4.94 -3.65
C VAL A 6 1.90 -4.76 -4.45
N ARG A 7 0.76 -4.72 -3.77
CA ARG A 7 -0.55 -4.49 -4.42
C ARG A 7 -0.74 -3.01 -4.71
N GLN A 8 -1.53 -2.69 -5.73
CA GLN A 8 -2.01 -1.33 -5.92
C GLN A 8 -3.10 -1.01 -4.88
N PRO A 9 -3.19 0.24 -4.38
CA PRO A 9 -2.44 1.43 -4.84
C PRO A 9 -1.04 1.61 -4.20
N TRP A 10 -0.67 0.78 -3.21
CA TRP A 10 0.52 1.00 -2.37
C TRP A 10 1.84 0.97 -3.12
N ALA A 11 1.96 0.14 -4.16
CA ALA A 11 3.16 0.11 -4.99
C ALA A 11 3.51 1.50 -5.56
N SER A 12 2.50 2.23 -6.01
CA SER A 12 2.67 3.59 -6.55
C SER A 12 3.03 4.61 -5.46
N LEU A 13 2.45 4.46 -4.26
CA LEU A 13 2.76 5.32 -3.12
C LEU A 13 4.20 5.15 -2.62
N LEU A 14 4.72 3.92 -2.62
CA LEU A 14 6.11 3.65 -2.26
C LEU A 14 7.09 4.27 -3.27
N VAL A 15 6.86 4.05 -4.57
CA VAL A 15 7.75 4.55 -5.62
C VAL A 15 7.69 6.07 -5.75
N SER A 16 6.54 6.69 -5.48
CA SER A 16 6.40 8.16 -5.45
C SER A 16 6.95 8.82 -4.18
N GLY A 17 7.31 8.05 -3.16
CA GLY A 17 7.78 8.56 -1.87
C GLY A 17 6.68 9.08 -0.95
N LEU A 18 5.40 8.93 -1.32
CA LEU A 18 4.25 9.30 -0.48
C LEU A 18 4.01 8.29 0.66
N LYS A 19 4.57 7.10 0.53
CA LYS A 19 4.58 6.06 1.57
C LYS A 19 6.02 5.59 1.79
N ASP A 20 6.44 5.62 3.03
CA ASP A 20 7.79 5.29 3.48
C ASP A 20 7.95 3.82 3.92
N ILE A 21 6.90 3.25 4.53
CA ILE A 21 6.95 1.92 5.18
C ILE A 21 5.97 0.95 4.52
N GLU A 22 6.45 -0.22 4.08
CA GLU A 22 5.61 -1.35 3.64
C GLU A 22 5.41 -2.36 4.79
N ASN A 23 4.17 -2.54 5.24
CA ASN A 23 3.83 -3.43 6.36
C ASN A 23 3.57 -4.86 5.86
N ARG A 24 4.11 -5.87 6.56
CA ARG A 24 3.92 -7.31 6.27
C ARG A 24 3.81 -8.12 7.55
N THR A 25 3.17 -9.29 7.46
CA THR A 25 3.06 -10.25 8.57
C THR A 25 4.33 -11.04 8.83
N TRP A 26 5.35 -10.89 7.99
CA TRP A 26 6.64 -11.57 8.08
C TRP A 26 7.78 -10.58 7.82
N ALA A 27 8.92 -10.80 8.49
CA ALA A 27 10.10 -9.96 8.36
C ALA A 27 10.98 -10.41 7.18
N PRO A 28 11.41 -9.50 6.28
CA PRO A 28 12.33 -9.85 5.21
C PRO A 28 13.76 -10.01 5.73
N ASN A 29 14.42 -11.09 5.30
CA ASN A 29 15.84 -11.36 5.61
C ASN A 29 16.81 -10.49 4.79
N PHE A 30 16.34 -9.81 3.74
CA PHE A 30 17.18 -8.98 2.88
C PHE A 30 17.19 -7.51 3.34
N LYS A 31 18.37 -6.88 3.31
CA LYS A 31 18.59 -5.46 3.59
C LYS A 31 19.37 -4.84 2.43
N GLY A 32 18.92 -3.69 1.94
CA GLY A 32 19.52 -2.99 0.80
C GLY A 32 18.48 -2.59 -0.26
N GLY A 33 18.96 -2.14 -1.41
CA GLY A 33 18.10 -1.74 -2.54
C GLY A 33 17.34 -2.92 -3.13
N ILE A 34 16.04 -2.74 -3.36
CA ILE A 34 15.15 -3.72 -3.99
C ILE A 34 14.32 -3.04 -5.08
N LEU A 35 13.85 -3.84 -6.03
CA LEU A 35 12.83 -3.41 -6.98
C LEU A 35 11.43 -3.56 -6.38
N ILE A 36 10.53 -2.65 -6.75
CA ILE A 36 9.10 -2.77 -6.46
C ILE A 36 8.40 -3.31 -7.70
N HIS A 37 7.69 -4.42 -7.55
CA HIS A 37 6.80 -4.96 -8.58
C HIS A 37 5.35 -4.66 -8.22
N ALA A 38 4.65 -3.92 -9.08
CA ALA A 38 3.21 -3.72 -8.96
C ALA A 38 2.48 -5.00 -9.36
N SER A 39 2.02 -5.76 -8.37
CA SER A 39 1.30 -7.02 -8.63
C SER A 39 -0.02 -6.79 -9.39
N SER A 40 -0.39 -7.74 -10.24
CA SER A 40 -1.67 -7.76 -10.98
C SER A 40 -2.90 -8.07 -10.10
N ALA A 41 -2.75 -8.13 -8.77
CA ALA A 41 -3.87 -8.38 -7.88
C ALA A 41 -4.87 -7.23 -7.95
N LYS A 42 -6.17 -7.56 -8.00
CA LYS A 42 -7.24 -6.55 -8.01
C LYS A 42 -7.13 -5.65 -6.79
N VAL A 43 -7.25 -4.35 -7.03
CA VAL A 43 -7.38 -3.35 -5.96
C VAL A 43 -8.63 -3.68 -5.15
N PRO A 44 -8.60 -3.68 -3.81
CA PRO A 44 -9.79 -3.91 -3.02
C PRO A 44 -10.88 -2.89 -3.37
N LYS A 45 -12.12 -3.33 -3.55
CA LYS A 45 -13.27 -2.48 -3.96
C LYS A 45 -13.39 -1.20 -3.14
N ARG A 46 -13.19 -1.31 -1.82
CA ARG A 46 -13.20 -0.18 -0.88
C ARG A 46 -12.25 0.95 -1.32
N PHE A 47 -11.09 0.67 -1.89
CA PHE A 47 -10.20 1.72 -2.39
C PHE A 47 -10.63 2.32 -3.74
N ALA A 48 -11.33 1.55 -4.58
CA ALA A 48 -11.84 2.04 -5.87
C ALA A 48 -13.10 2.90 -5.72
N GLU A 49 -13.86 2.68 -4.63
CA GLU A 49 -15.16 3.28 -4.39
C GLU A 49 -15.13 4.43 -3.36
N MET A 50 -14.04 4.61 -2.62
CA MET A 50 -13.95 5.64 -1.57
C MET A 50 -13.62 7.03 -2.13
N ASN A 51 -14.51 8.00 -1.90
CA ASN A 51 -14.17 9.42 -1.96
C ASN A 51 -13.38 9.82 -0.71
N VAL A 52 -12.35 10.66 -0.86
CA VAL A 52 -11.48 11.12 0.26
C VAL A 52 -12.30 11.73 1.41
N PHE A 53 -13.44 12.35 1.10
CA PHE A 53 -14.37 12.92 2.08
C PHE A 53 -15.05 11.86 2.97
N GLU A 54 -15.28 10.64 2.49
CA GLU A 54 -15.98 9.59 3.25
C GLU A 54 -15.07 8.91 4.27
N VAL A 55 -13.76 8.83 3.97
CA VAL A 55 -12.74 8.28 4.88
C VAL A 55 -12.72 9.05 6.20
N ASN A 56 -12.80 10.39 6.13
CA ASN A 56 -12.67 11.28 7.28
C ASN A 56 -13.93 11.30 8.17
N ASN A 57 -15.09 10.94 7.63
CA ASN A 57 -16.35 10.91 8.40
C ASN A 57 -16.56 9.56 9.11
N HIS A 58 -16.00 8.45 8.60
CA HIS A 58 -16.14 7.15 9.25
C HIS A 58 -15.35 7.03 10.57
N ASN A 59 -14.30 7.83 10.73
CA ASN A 59 -13.48 7.85 11.95
C ASN A 59 -14.06 8.73 13.08
N LYS A 60 -15.14 9.48 12.82
CA LYS A 60 -15.82 10.34 13.82
C LYS A 60 -17.02 9.68 14.51
N GLY A 61 -17.35 8.43 14.17
CA GLY A 61 -18.51 7.70 14.70
C GLY A 61 -18.22 6.74 15.85
N ASN A 62 -16.99 6.71 16.36
CA ASN A 62 -16.55 5.82 17.45
C ASN A 62 -15.98 6.60 18.64
N GLU A 63 -16.56 7.76 18.93
CA GLU A 63 -16.47 8.43 20.24
C GLU A 63 -17.84 8.37 20.92
#